data_AF-A0A8J3TM23-F1
#
_entry.id   AF-A0A8J3TM23-F1
#
_cell.length_a   1.000
_cell.length_b   1.000
_cell.length_c   1.000
_cell.angle_alpha   90.00
_cell.angle_beta   90.00
_cell.angle_gamma   90.00
#
_symmetry.space_group_name_H-M   'P 1'
#
loop_
_entity.id
_entity.type
_entity.pdbx_description
1 polymer ?
#
loop_
_entity_poly.entity_id
_entity_poly.type
_entity_poly.pdbx_seq_one_letter_code
_entity_poly.pdbx_strand_id
1 'polypeptide(L)'
;MIDLGLESGSPTQLMAMGKTRNPERYLKKAGELLEACHDAGVWAKVNILLYAGETRSSIEETTLWLNHYRQCIKGLSVSPLIMYRSDADPDQYLHELLSLGARPVEEGSLRREGYGLMHLSKEMTHDDAVEASLELSRMFMSSRDYFDLKSFSYFPRSLSWEDFNRIAAATASDTLPFSRPAS
;
A
#
# COMPACT_ATOMS: atom_id res chain seq x y z
N MET A 1 14.70 11.56 -2.95
CA MET A 1 13.75 10.44 -2.85
C MET A 1 12.54 10.78 -3.70
N ILE A 2 11.99 9.80 -4.40
CA ILE A 2 10.73 9.92 -5.14
C ILE A 2 9.70 9.03 -4.45
N ASP A 3 8.48 9.53 -4.29
CA ASP A 3 7.34 8.79 -3.76
C ASP A 3 6.37 8.50 -4.93
N LEU A 4 6.28 7.23 -5.34
CA LEU A 4 5.56 6.78 -6.53
C LEU A 4 4.22 6.14 -6.14
N GLY A 5 3.12 6.82 -6.48
CA GLY A 5 1.77 6.24 -6.41
C GLY A 5 1.51 5.26 -7.56
N LEU A 6 2.01 4.03 -7.41
CA LEU A 6 1.77 2.92 -8.35
C LEU A 6 0.35 2.37 -8.21
N GLU A 7 -0.17 2.36 -6.99
CA GLU A 7 -1.46 1.79 -6.56
C GLU A 7 -1.54 0.26 -6.64
N SER A 8 -1.16 -0.36 -7.76
CA SER A 8 -1.18 -1.82 -7.93
C SER A 8 -0.25 -2.28 -9.05
N GLY A 9 0.25 -3.51 -8.95
CA GLY A 9 0.93 -4.21 -10.06
C GLY A 9 -0.01 -5.10 -10.87
N SER A 10 -1.27 -5.26 -10.44
CA SER A 10 -2.29 -6.03 -11.15
C SER A 10 -2.96 -5.20 -12.25
N PRO A 11 -2.98 -5.67 -13.51
CA PRO A 11 -3.71 -5.00 -14.59
C PRO A 11 -5.19 -4.79 -14.28
N THR A 12 -5.84 -5.80 -13.68
CA THR A 12 -7.26 -5.75 -13.34
C THR A 12 -7.54 -4.69 -12.28
N GLN A 13 -6.69 -4.59 -11.25
CA GLN A 13 -6.86 -3.58 -10.20
C GLN A 13 -6.59 -2.17 -10.70
N LEU A 14 -5.56 -1.98 -11.52
CA LEU A 14 -5.29 -0.68 -12.15
C LEU A 14 -6.48 -0.18 -13.00
N MET A 15 -7.21 -1.09 -13.64
CA MET A 15 -8.44 -0.77 -14.36
C MET A 15 -9.60 -0.50 -13.40
N ALA A 16 -9.77 -1.31 -12.35
CA ALA A 16 -10.82 -1.15 -11.34
C ALA A 16 -10.73 0.20 -10.60
N MET A 17 -9.50 0.64 -10.31
CA MET A 17 -9.19 1.95 -9.73
C MET A 17 -9.39 3.13 -10.72
N GLY A 18 -9.61 2.85 -12.00
CA GLY A 18 -9.61 3.89 -13.05
C GLY A 18 -8.24 4.57 -13.27
N LYS A 19 -7.14 3.97 -12.79
CA LYS A 19 -5.79 4.56 -12.83
C LYS A 19 -5.25 4.68 -14.26
N THR A 20 -5.62 3.75 -15.12
CA THR A 20 -5.20 3.71 -16.53
C THR A 20 -6.20 2.90 -17.35
N ARG A 21 -6.21 3.11 -18.67
CA ARG A 21 -6.91 2.24 -19.65
C ARG A 21 -5.96 1.25 -20.35
N ASN A 22 -4.66 1.36 -20.09
CA ASN A 22 -3.63 0.50 -20.65
C ASN A 22 -2.64 0.16 -19.52
N PRO A 23 -2.91 -0.92 -18.76
CA PRO A 23 -2.06 -1.31 -17.63
C PRO A 23 -0.65 -1.70 -18.04
N GLU A 24 -0.47 -2.40 -19.16
CA GLU A 24 0.86 -2.80 -19.66
C GLU A 24 1.77 -1.59 -19.85
N ARG A 25 1.28 -0.55 -20.54
CA ARG A 25 2.04 0.68 -20.75
C ARG A 25 2.31 1.42 -19.45
N TYR A 26 1.33 1.43 -18.54
CA TYR A 26 1.47 2.08 -17.22
C TYR A 26 2.58 1.41 -16.41
N LEU A 27 2.53 0.08 -16.28
CA LEU A 27 3.50 -0.73 -15.55
C LEU A 27 4.89 -0.66 -16.19
N LYS A 28 5.00 -0.68 -17.53
CA LYS A 28 6.29 -0.50 -18.23
C LYS A 28 6.94 0.83 -17.86
N LYS A 29 6.18 1.93 -17.90
CA LYS A 29 6.69 3.26 -17.56
C LYS A 29 7.08 3.38 -16.08
N ALA A 30 6.30 2.76 -15.18
CA ALA A 30 6.65 2.72 -13.77
C ALA A 30 7.96 1.96 -13.53
N GLY A 31 8.15 0.83 -14.23
CA GLY A 31 9.41 0.08 -14.22
C GLY A 31 10.60 0.89 -14.72
N GLU A 32 10.48 1.51 -15.90
CA GLU A 32 11.51 2.38 -16.49
C GLU A 32 11.89 3.52 -15.53
N LEU A 33 10.92 4.09 -14.81
CA LEU A 33 11.18 5.11 -13.80
C LEU A 33 11.96 4.56 -12.61
N LEU A 34 11.61 3.37 -12.10
CA LEU A 34 12.30 2.73 -10.99
C LEU A 34 13.76 2.41 -11.35
N GLU A 35 14.01 1.88 -12.53
CA GLU A 35 15.35 1.62 -13.05
C GLU A 35 16.16 2.93 -13.17
N ALA A 36 15.58 3.97 -13.77
CA ALA A 36 16.24 5.27 -13.87
C ALA A 36 16.55 5.90 -12.50
N CYS A 37 15.67 5.72 -11.51
CA CYS A 37 15.93 6.17 -10.14
C CYS A 37 17.10 5.39 -9.53
N HIS A 38 17.12 4.06 -9.71
CA HIS A 38 18.19 3.21 -9.21
C HIS A 38 19.56 3.60 -9.82
N ASP A 39 19.63 3.74 -11.14
CA ASP A 39 20.85 4.13 -11.86
C ASP A 39 21.36 5.51 -11.44
N ALA A 40 20.46 6.42 -11.08
CA ALA A 40 20.78 7.75 -10.57
C ALA A 40 21.09 7.79 -9.06
N GLY A 41 21.02 6.66 -8.34
CA GLY A 41 21.20 6.62 -6.89
C GLY A 41 20.06 7.30 -6.11
N VAL A 42 18.89 7.47 -6.72
CA VAL A 42 17.70 8.08 -6.11
C VAL A 42 16.84 7.00 -5.48
N TRP A 43 16.55 7.12 -4.18
CA TRP A 43 15.62 6.23 -3.50
C TRP A 43 14.19 6.41 -4.02
N ALA A 44 13.59 5.32 -4.52
CA ALA A 44 12.18 5.25 -4.85
C ALA A 44 11.40 4.52 -3.74
N LYS A 45 10.35 5.18 -3.25
CA LYS A 45 9.32 4.59 -2.39
C LYS A 45 8.07 4.36 -3.23
N VAL A 46 7.45 3.19 -3.12
CA VAL A 46 6.25 2.83 -3.87
C VAL A 46 5.05 2.79 -2.93
N ASN A 47 3.92 3.37 -3.33
CA ASN A 47 2.64 3.25 -2.63
C ASN A 47 1.70 2.30 -3.37
N ILE A 48 1.06 1.42 -2.60
CA ILE A 48 0.08 0.43 -3.05
C ILE A 48 -1.19 0.64 -2.24
N LEU A 49 -2.32 0.63 -2.93
CA LEU A 49 -3.65 0.69 -2.34
C LEU A 49 -4.34 -0.65 -2.64
N LEU A 50 -4.60 -1.46 -1.61
CA LEU A 50 -5.40 -2.67 -1.80
C LEU A 50 -6.86 -2.23 -1.97
N TYR A 51 -7.43 -2.47 -3.15
CA TYR A 51 -8.67 -1.82 -3.58
C TYR A 51 -9.86 -2.76 -3.69
N ALA A 52 -11.05 -2.20 -3.97
CA ALA A 52 -12.24 -3.00 -4.21
C ALA A 52 -12.06 -3.95 -5.40
N GLY A 53 -12.46 -5.20 -5.20
CA GLY A 53 -12.31 -6.29 -6.15
C GLY A 53 -10.99 -7.06 -6.03
N GLU A 54 -10.14 -6.76 -5.03
CA GLU A 54 -8.91 -7.53 -4.79
C GLU A 54 -9.20 -9.02 -4.51
N THR A 55 -8.33 -9.87 -5.03
CA THR A 55 -8.32 -11.32 -4.88
C THR A 55 -6.90 -11.77 -4.55
N ARG A 56 -6.73 -13.02 -4.15
CA ARG A 56 -5.37 -13.58 -3.96
C ARG A 56 -4.53 -13.48 -5.25
N SER A 57 -5.15 -13.68 -6.41
CA SER A 57 -4.48 -13.59 -7.71
C SER A 57 -3.95 -12.17 -7.99
N SER A 58 -4.74 -11.12 -7.72
CA SER A 58 -4.31 -9.74 -7.99
C SER A 58 -3.24 -9.25 -7.00
N ILE A 59 -3.25 -9.75 -5.77
CA ILE A 59 -2.14 -9.57 -4.83
C ILE A 59 -0.87 -10.26 -5.33
N GLU A 60 -0.96 -11.48 -5.84
CA GLU A 60 0.18 -12.21 -6.39
C GLU A 60 0.77 -11.49 -7.61
N GLU A 61 -0.07 -11.03 -8.54
CA GLU A 61 0.37 -10.21 -9.69
C GLU A 61 1.14 -8.96 -9.23
N THR A 62 0.61 -8.26 -8.22
CA THR A 62 1.27 -7.09 -7.64
C THR A 62 2.61 -7.46 -7.02
N THR A 63 2.65 -8.56 -6.27
CA THR A 63 3.85 -9.08 -5.61
C THR A 63 4.93 -9.44 -6.63
N LEU A 64 4.58 -10.13 -7.71
CA LEU A 64 5.49 -10.52 -8.78
C LEU A 64 6.07 -9.30 -9.49
N TRP A 65 5.23 -8.30 -9.80
CA TRP A 65 5.69 -7.06 -10.41
C TRP A 65 6.68 -6.32 -9.50
N LEU A 66 6.36 -6.18 -8.21
CA LEU A 66 7.24 -5.52 -7.24
C LEU A 66 8.56 -6.27 -7.07
N ASN A 67 8.52 -7.60 -7.03
CA ASN A 67 9.73 -8.44 -6.91
C ASN A 67 10.65 -8.31 -8.12
N HIS A 68 10.09 -8.13 -9.32
CA HIS A 68 10.89 -7.89 -10.52
C HIS A 68 11.77 -6.64 -10.38
N TYR A 69 11.25 -5.56 -9.78
CA TYR A 69 11.98 -4.30 -9.55
C TYR A 69 12.57 -4.17 -8.15
N ARG A 70 12.77 -5.28 -7.44
CA ARG A 70 13.09 -5.28 -6.02
C ARG A 70 14.28 -4.42 -5.64
N GLN A 71 15.37 -4.51 -6.41
CA GLN A 71 16.60 -3.76 -6.17
C GLN A 71 16.44 -2.24 -6.39
N CYS A 72 15.40 -1.82 -7.11
CA CYS A 72 15.11 -0.44 -7.43
C CYS A 72 14.20 0.23 -6.38
N ILE A 73 13.61 -0.55 -5.47
CA ILE A 73 12.63 -0.08 -4.50
C ILE A 73 13.29 0.01 -3.12
N LYS A 74 13.36 1.23 -2.55
CA LYS A 74 13.86 1.45 -1.18
C LYS A 74 12.82 1.04 -0.13
N GLY A 75 11.54 1.12 -0.46
CA GLY A 75 10.49 0.59 0.40
C GLY A 75 9.09 0.80 -0.15
N LEU A 76 8.13 0.22 0.56
CA LEU A 76 6.74 0.09 0.15
C LEU A 76 5.83 0.68 1.22
N SER A 77 4.76 1.35 0.84
CA SER A 77 3.65 1.65 1.74
C SER A 77 2.41 1.04 1.15
N VAL A 78 1.87 0.03 1.85
CA VAL A 78 0.65 -0.66 1.44
C VAL A 78 -0.44 -0.31 2.44
N SER A 79 -1.63 -0.03 1.95
CA SER A 79 -2.78 0.21 2.82
C SER A 79 -4.05 -0.35 2.20
N PRO A 80 -4.93 -0.99 2.99
CA PRO A 80 -6.29 -1.29 2.56
C PRO A 80 -7.09 -0.02 2.27
N LEU A 81 -8.03 -0.12 1.35
CA LEU A 81 -8.99 0.94 1.08
C LEU A 81 -9.81 1.27 2.34
N ILE A 82 -9.72 2.54 2.74
CA ILE A 82 -10.64 3.17 3.68
C ILE A 82 -11.49 4.15 2.87
N MET A 83 -12.79 3.98 2.91
CA MET A 83 -13.70 4.90 2.25
C MET A 83 -13.99 6.08 3.17
N TYR A 84 -13.81 7.30 2.68
CA TYR A 84 -14.19 8.52 3.39
C TYR A 84 -15.45 9.10 2.77
N ARG A 85 -16.32 9.66 3.61
CA ARG A 85 -17.50 10.40 3.16
C ARG A 85 -17.05 11.72 2.53
N SER A 86 -17.38 11.92 1.26
CA SER A 86 -17.27 13.23 0.60
C SER A 86 -18.57 14.01 0.71
N ASP A 87 -18.50 15.33 0.55
CA ASP A 87 -19.68 16.20 0.40
C ASP A 87 -20.39 15.98 -0.96
N ALA A 88 -19.65 15.47 -1.95
CA ALA A 88 -20.21 14.92 -3.19
C ALA A 88 -20.86 13.57 -2.91
N ASP A 89 -21.96 13.26 -3.61
CA ASP A 89 -22.83 12.09 -3.42
C ASP A 89 -22.06 10.81 -3.01
N PRO A 90 -21.98 10.50 -1.69
CA PRO A 90 -21.17 9.39 -1.19
C PRO A 90 -21.74 8.05 -1.63
N ASP A 91 -23.01 8.01 -2.02
CA ASP A 91 -23.68 6.80 -2.44
C ASP A 91 -23.17 6.38 -3.84
N GLN A 92 -22.78 7.31 -4.74
CA GLN A 92 -22.22 6.95 -6.05
C GLN A 92 -20.91 6.17 -5.93
N TYR A 93 -19.92 6.71 -5.21
CA TYR A 93 -18.63 6.03 -5.08
C TYR A 93 -18.76 4.72 -4.31
N LEU A 94 -19.62 4.67 -3.28
CA LEU A 94 -19.93 3.41 -2.62
C LEU A 94 -20.53 2.39 -3.60
N HIS A 95 -21.46 2.79 -4.46
CA HIS A 95 -22.03 1.91 -5.48
C HIS A 95 -20.98 1.37 -6.46
N GLU A 96 -20.00 2.18 -6.86
CA GLU A 96 -18.87 1.73 -7.67
C GLU A 96 -18.06 0.65 -6.95
N LEU A 97 -17.69 0.88 -5.68
CA LEU A 97 -16.97 -0.11 -4.86
C LEU A 97 -17.78 -1.41 -4.67
N LEU A 98 -19.09 -1.29 -4.39
CA LEU A 98 -19.99 -2.43 -4.27
C LEU A 98 -20.08 -3.23 -5.58
N SER A 99 -20.07 -2.55 -6.73
CA SER A 99 -20.09 -3.21 -8.05
C SER A 99 -18.81 -4.00 -8.35
N LEU A 100 -17.68 -3.59 -7.75
CA LEU A 100 -16.41 -4.32 -7.78
C LEU A 100 -16.35 -5.45 -6.74
N GLY A 101 -17.40 -5.63 -5.93
CA GLY A 101 -17.52 -6.70 -4.95
C GLY A 101 -17.05 -6.35 -3.54
N ALA A 102 -16.61 -5.11 -3.30
CA ALA A 102 -16.33 -4.64 -1.95
C ALA A 102 -17.61 -4.44 -1.14
N ARG A 103 -17.49 -4.34 0.18
CA ARG A 103 -18.60 -3.98 1.07
C ARG A 103 -18.07 -3.35 2.36
N PRO A 104 -18.82 -2.44 3.01
CA PRO A 104 -18.46 -1.95 4.33
C PRO A 104 -18.29 -3.10 5.32
N VAL A 105 -17.30 -2.99 6.20
CA VAL A 105 -17.14 -3.91 7.35
C VAL A 105 -18.32 -3.74 8.30
N GLU A 106 -18.68 -2.49 8.58
CA GLU A 106 -19.83 -2.16 9.39
C GLU A 106 -20.81 -1.28 8.61
N GLU A 107 -22.06 -1.72 8.55
CA GLU A 107 -23.13 -0.96 7.91
C GLU A 107 -23.35 0.39 8.61
N GLY A 108 -23.47 1.45 7.81
CA GLY A 108 -23.72 2.80 8.32
C GLY A 108 -22.50 3.52 8.92
N SER A 109 -21.33 2.88 9.04
CA SER A 109 -20.07 3.51 9.52
C SER A 109 -19.78 4.83 8.80
N LEU A 110 -19.87 4.85 7.47
CA LEU A 110 -19.69 6.06 6.66
C LEU A 110 -20.58 7.25 7.09
N ARG A 111 -21.83 6.98 7.47
CA ARG A 111 -22.78 8.03 7.90
C ARG A 111 -22.48 8.50 9.33
N ARG A 112 -22.11 7.57 10.22
CA ARG A 112 -21.86 7.86 11.64
C ARG A 112 -20.48 8.48 11.90
N GLU A 113 -19.44 7.95 11.27
CA GLU A 113 -18.03 8.26 11.56
C GLU A 113 -17.39 9.13 10.48
N GLY A 114 -18.04 9.27 9.32
CA GLY A 114 -17.47 9.97 8.17
C GLY A 114 -16.43 9.17 7.39
N TYR A 115 -16.15 7.93 7.82
CA TYR A 115 -15.35 6.96 7.09
C TYR A 115 -15.86 5.54 7.36
N GLY A 116 -15.42 4.58 6.54
CA GLY A 116 -15.77 3.18 6.67
C GLY A 116 -14.62 2.29 6.20
N LEU A 117 -14.33 1.27 7.00
CA LEU A 117 -13.44 0.18 6.59
C LEU A 117 -14.19 -0.72 5.60
N MET A 118 -13.46 -1.27 4.63
CA MET A 118 -14.04 -2.06 3.55
C MET A 118 -13.48 -3.48 3.55
N HIS A 119 -14.36 -4.47 3.45
CA HIS A 119 -13.98 -5.73 2.83
C HIS A 119 -13.77 -5.46 1.35
N LEU A 120 -12.63 -5.90 0.81
CA LEU A 120 -12.23 -5.59 -0.56
C LEU A 120 -12.94 -6.48 -1.58
N SER A 121 -13.25 -7.71 -1.19
CA SER A 121 -14.10 -8.62 -1.97
C SER A 121 -14.73 -9.68 -1.06
N LYS A 122 -15.39 -10.68 -1.66
CA LYS A 122 -15.80 -11.90 -0.93
C LYS A 122 -14.62 -12.80 -0.54
N GLU A 123 -13.50 -12.69 -1.25
CA GLU A 123 -12.29 -13.49 -1.03
C GLU A 123 -11.29 -12.80 -0.10
N MET A 124 -11.38 -11.47 0.01
CA MET A 124 -10.45 -10.67 0.78
C MET A 124 -11.22 -9.74 1.72
N THR A 125 -11.30 -10.16 2.97
CA THR A 125 -11.85 -9.35 4.05
C THR A 125 -10.94 -8.17 4.37
N HIS A 126 -11.41 -7.24 5.20
CA HIS A 126 -10.57 -6.16 5.68
C HIS A 126 -9.34 -6.69 6.43
N ASP A 127 -9.51 -7.73 7.27
CA ASP A 127 -8.41 -8.29 8.05
C ASP A 127 -7.39 -9.00 7.15
N ASP A 128 -7.86 -9.74 6.13
CA ASP A 128 -6.98 -10.31 5.11
C ASP A 128 -6.17 -9.21 4.38
N ALA A 129 -6.81 -8.07 4.09
CA ALA A 129 -6.15 -6.95 3.45
C ALA A 129 -5.11 -6.29 4.36
N VAL A 130 -5.41 -6.15 5.66
CA VAL A 130 -4.45 -5.65 6.65
C VAL A 130 -3.24 -6.59 6.74
N GLU A 131 -3.48 -7.90 6.82
CA GLU A 131 -2.42 -8.91 6.85
C GLU A 131 -1.54 -8.81 5.59
N ALA A 132 -2.15 -8.86 4.40
CA ALA A 132 -1.44 -8.72 3.13
C ALA A 132 -0.64 -7.41 3.04
N SER A 133 -1.18 -6.30 3.56
CA SER A 133 -0.50 -5.01 3.57
C SER A 133 0.79 -5.04 4.41
N LEU A 134 0.74 -5.71 5.57
CA LEU A 134 1.88 -5.85 6.47
C LEU A 134 2.90 -6.82 5.89
N GLU A 135 2.47 -7.94 5.34
CA GLU A 135 3.35 -8.92 4.68
C GLU A 135 4.13 -8.29 3.53
N LEU A 136 3.43 -7.64 2.59
CA LEU A 136 4.08 -6.94 1.48
C LEU A 136 5.05 -5.86 1.96
N SER A 137 4.65 -5.06 2.95
CA SER A 137 5.53 -4.01 3.49
C SER A 137 6.80 -4.60 4.12
N ARG A 138 6.66 -5.68 4.92
CA ARG A 138 7.77 -6.41 5.56
C ARG A 138 8.69 -7.06 4.56
N MET A 139 8.11 -7.62 3.49
CA MET A 139 8.89 -8.22 2.42
C MET A 139 9.86 -7.18 1.88
N PHE A 140 9.47 -5.92 1.69
CA PHE A 140 10.24 -4.88 0.99
C PHE A 140 11.07 -3.94 1.86
N MET A 141 10.85 -3.93 3.18
CA MET A 141 11.55 -2.99 4.07
C MET A 141 12.13 -3.70 5.28
N SER A 142 13.39 -3.40 5.56
CA SER A 142 13.95 -3.57 6.91
C SER A 142 13.50 -2.42 7.82
N SER A 143 13.69 -2.58 9.13
CA SER A 143 13.52 -1.49 10.10
C SER A 143 14.36 -0.27 9.76
N ARG A 144 15.54 -0.48 9.16
CA ARG A 144 16.42 0.61 8.72
C ARG A 144 15.84 1.34 7.52
N ASP A 145 15.33 0.62 6.52
CA ASP A 145 14.70 1.23 5.36
C ASP A 145 13.48 2.05 5.77
N TYR A 146 12.64 1.51 6.66
CA TYR A 146 11.49 2.22 7.19
C TYR A 146 11.89 3.51 7.90
N PHE A 147 12.93 3.47 8.74
CA PHE A 147 13.44 4.67 9.42
C PHE A 147 14.01 5.69 8.42
N ASP A 148 14.84 5.27 7.46
CA ASP A 148 15.40 6.16 6.45
C ASP A 148 14.28 6.86 5.65
N LEU A 149 13.23 6.11 5.27
CA LEU A 149 12.08 6.66 4.54
C LEU A 149 11.26 7.64 5.38
N LYS A 150 10.95 7.30 6.63
CA LYS A 150 10.12 8.15 7.50
C LYS A 150 10.90 9.33 8.09
N SER A 151 12.19 9.21 8.33
CA SER A 151 13.05 10.32 8.79
C SER A 151 13.18 11.42 7.74
N PHE A 152 13.06 11.09 6.45
CA PHE A 152 13.12 12.07 5.38
C PHE A 152 11.95 13.07 5.40
N SER A 153 10.72 12.64 5.73
CA SER A 153 9.52 13.46 5.53
C SER A 153 8.43 13.37 6.61
N TYR A 154 8.55 12.49 7.60
CA TYR A 154 7.49 12.24 8.60
C TYR A 154 7.95 12.39 10.04
N PHE A 155 9.13 11.87 10.40
CA PHE A 155 9.59 11.89 11.78
C PHE A 155 10.14 13.27 12.19
N PRO A 156 10.02 13.63 13.49
CA PRO A 156 10.73 14.76 14.02
C PRO A 156 12.23 14.63 13.76
N ARG A 157 12.90 15.73 13.39
CA ARG A 157 14.35 15.74 13.13
C ARG A 157 15.19 15.29 14.34
N SER A 158 14.61 15.36 15.54
CA SER A 158 15.23 14.94 16.79
C SER A 158 15.14 13.43 17.05
N LEU A 159 14.33 12.68 16.30
CA LEU A 159 14.19 11.24 16.51
C LEU A 159 15.42 10.52 15.95
N SER A 160 16.26 9.99 16.83
CA SER A 160 17.43 9.22 16.42
C SER A 160 17.05 7.79 16.01
N TRP A 161 17.99 7.12 15.33
CA TRP A 161 17.86 5.69 15.03
C TRP A 161 17.73 4.85 16.32
N GLU A 162 18.43 5.22 17.39
CA GLU A 162 18.39 4.52 18.67
C GLU A 162 17.02 4.67 19.35
N ASP A 163 16.43 5.87 19.29
CA ASP A 163 15.07 6.12 19.78
C ASP A 163 14.06 5.29 19.01
N PHE A 164 14.15 5.32 17.67
CA PHE A 164 13.28 4.53 16.81
C PHE A 164 13.41 3.03 17.11
N ASN A 165 14.63 2.51 17.28
CA ASN A 165 14.83 1.09 17.57
C ASN A 165 14.26 0.69 18.93
N ARG A 166 14.33 1.56 19.94
CA ARG A 166 13.67 1.33 21.25
C ARG A 166 12.15 1.32 21.11
N ILE A 167 11.57 2.27 20.38
CA ILE A 167 10.12 2.33 20.13
C ILE A 167 9.67 1.07 19.39
N ALA A 168 10.38 0.69 18.33
CA ALA A 168 10.09 -0.51 17.56
C ALA A 168 10.23 -1.79 18.40
N ALA A 169 11.17 -1.84 19.34
CA ALA A 169 11.34 -2.97 20.26
C ALA A 169 10.20 -3.10 21.29
N ALA A 170 9.59 -1.99 21.69
CA ALA A 170 8.44 -1.96 22.59
C ALA A 170 7.09 -2.14 21.87
N THR A 171 7.08 -2.18 20.54
CA THR A 171 5.87 -2.35 19.72
C THR A 171 5.66 -3.82 19.36
N ALA A 172 4.42 -4.28 19.36
CA ALA A 172 4.07 -5.64 18.98
C ALA A 172 4.54 -5.93 17.54
N SER A 173 5.36 -6.97 17.35
CA SER A 173 6.07 -7.23 16.09
C SER A 173 5.15 -7.53 14.91
N ASP A 174 3.99 -8.12 15.19
CA ASP A 174 2.90 -8.42 14.26
C ASP A 174 2.18 -7.17 13.74
N THR A 175 2.42 -5.99 14.30
CA THR A 175 1.88 -4.71 13.82
C THR A 175 2.88 -3.87 13.02
N LEU A 176 4.17 -4.23 13.03
CA LEU A 176 5.22 -3.46 12.37
C LEU A 176 5.22 -3.71 10.86
N PRO A 177 5.28 -2.66 10.00
CA PRO A 177 5.24 -2.80 8.54
C PRO A 177 6.62 -3.08 7.93
N PHE A 178 7.58 -3.55 8.72
CA PHE A 178 8.94 -3.81 8.27
C PHE A 178 9.49 -5.06 8.97
N SER A 179 10.42 -5.73 8.30
CA SER A 179 11.16 -6.83 8.89
C SER A 179 12.21 -6.31 9.88
N ARG A 180 12.39 -7.03 10.98
CA ARG A 180 13.51 -6.81 11.90
C ARG A 180 14.56 -7.90 11.65
N PRO A 181 15.86 -7.58 11.71
CA PRO A 181 16.88 -8.63 11.73
C PRO A 181 16.57 -9.62 12.85
N ALA A 182 16.72 -10.91 12.59
CA ALA A 182 16.68 -11.90 13.65
C ALA A 182 17.76 -11.54 14.68
N SER A 183 17.34 -11.40 15.94
CA SER A 183 18.22 -11.18 17.09
C SER A 183 19.12 -12.37 17.34
#